data_AF-A0A1Q9CPQ6-F1
#
_entry.id   AF-A0A1Q9CPQ6-F1
#
_cell.length_a   1.000
_cell.length_b   1.000
_cell.length_c   1.000
_cell.angle_alpha   90.00
_cell.angle_beta   90.00
_cell.angle_gamma   90.00
#
_symmetry.space_group_name_H-M   'P 1'
#
loop_
_entity.id
_entity.type
_entity.pdbx_description
1 polymer ?
#
loop_
_entity_poly.entity_id
_entity_poly.type
_entity_poly.pdbx_seq_one_letter_code
_entity_poly.pdbx_strand_id
1 'polypeptide(L)'
;MRALGPTAISNLRWWRTITSKMFANSLWQAQKLLHGSQSHIMLPLSLVATASVLVLYKHWQDDQGGDPTKTFLSLIVVQMLPLVFLEKKILSCPDPVSMLSHFGSKSKPFVMSAMAFPGPAFLLGTWKGRGKVLPRGVDYLETFTCLLLRSEPAMVINWQQFTKNAESLKPMHAENGFLKILPKPEGGEVKKAKLMLSHPFSVNEYYKSGQFDFTQNVFECAAETEDCFQRGPTAGGKLATGSRRVYKLTEEGKLVYDMFLRTEGSEEFVHHLHCELEKEETS
;
A
#
# COMPACT_ATOMS: atom_id res chain seq x y z
N MET A 1 2.15 -26.99 54.89
CA MET A 1 1.63 -25.92 54.01
C MET A 1 0.87 -24.92 54.87
N ARG A 2 1.39 -23.70 55.07
CA ARG A 2 0.68 -22.64 55.81
C ARG A 2 -0.14 -21.82 54.81
N ALA A 3 -1.46 -21.85 54.95
CA ALA A 3 -2.37 -21.03 54.15
C ALA A 3 -2.18 -19.54 54.49
N LEU A 4 -1.97 -18.71 53.47
CA LEU A 4 -1.91 -17.26 53.62
C LEU A 4 -3.31 -16.73 53.97
N GLY A 5 -3.41 -15.97 55.06
CA GLY A 5 -4.67 -15.43 55.55
C GLY A 5 -5.31 -14.41 54.58
N PRO A 6 -6.63 -14.20 54.67
CA PRO A 6 -7.40 -13.36 53.74
C PRO A 6 -6.92 -11.90 53.61
N THR A 7 -6.19 -11.39 54.61
CA THR A 7 -5.56 -10.06 54.61
C THR A 7 -4.34 -9.94 53.67
N ALA A 8 -3.65 -11.04 53.37
CA ALA A 8 -2.52 -11.00 52.42
C ALA A 8 -3.00 -10.85 50.96
N ILE A 9 -4.18 -11.39 50.66
CA ILE A 9 -4.76 -11.38 49.30
C ILE A 9 -5.31 -9.99 48.94
N SER A 10 -5.87 -9.26 49.92
CA SER A 10 -6.37 -7.89 49.69
C SER A 10 -5.25 -6.90 49.38
N ASN A 11 -4.10 -7.02 50.05
CA ASN A 11 -2.96 -6.13 49.83
C ASN A 11 -2.36 -6.29 48.42
N LEU A 12 -2.25 -7.52 47.90
CA LEU A 12 -1.74 -7.77 46.55
C LEU A 12 -2.63 -7.16 45.45
N ARG A 13 -3.95 -7.17 45.64
CA ARG A 13 -4.90 -6.59 44.67
C ARG A 13 -4.84 -5.06 44.65
N TRP A 14 -4.62 -4.45 45.81
CA TRP A 14 -4.45 -3.01 45.94
C TRP A 14 -3.14 -2.52 45.30
N TRP A 15 -2.02 -3.22 45.54
CA TRP A 15 -0.73 -2.90 44.91
C TRP A 15 -0.76 -3.02 43.38
N ARG A 16 -1.40 -4.06 42.82
CA ARG A 16 -1.60 -4.19 41.35
C ARG A 16 -2.41 -3.04 40.75
N THR A 17 -3.36 -2.51 41.49
CA THR A 17 -4.21 -1.40 41.02
C THR A 17 -3.46 -0.07 41.05
N ILE A 18 -2.57 0.13 42.02
CA ILE A 18 -1.73 1.33 42.10
C ILE A 18 -0.66 1.32 41.01
N THR A 19 0.05 0.20 40.84
CA THR A 19 1.12 0.11 39.83
C THR A 19 0.58 0.26 38.41
N SER A 20 -0.57 -0.33 38.10
CA SER A 20 -1.21 -0.17 36.77
C SER A 20 -1.66 1.26 36.48
N LYS A 21 -2.21 1.98 37.48
CA LYS A 21 -2.60 3.40 37.31
C LYS A 21 -1.39 4.32 37.13
N MET A 22 -0.30 4.08 37.86
CA MET A 22 0.93 4.86 37.69
C MET A 22 1.56 4.62 36.32
N PHE A 23 1.65 3.35 35.88
CA PHE A 23 2.15 3.03 34.53
C PHE A 23 1.28 3.59 33.41
N ALA A 24 -0.04 3.50 33.52
CA ALA A 24 -0.95 4.05 32.52
C ALA A 24 -0.82 5.58 32.40
N ASN A 25 -0.69 6.28 33.53
CA ASN A 25 -0.50 7.73 33.53
C ASN A 25 0.88 8.12 32.96
N SER A 26 1.94 7.39 33.29
CA SER A 26 3.27 7.62 32.72
C SER A 26 3.32 7.32 31.22
N LEU A 27 2.68 6.25 30.76
CA LEU A 27 2.57 5.91 29.34
C LEU A 27 1.76 6.96 28.58
N TRP A 28 0.66 7.44 29.15
CA TRP A 28 -0.15 8.50 28.55
C TRP A 28 0.57 9.84 28.49
N GLN A 29 1.35 10.19 29.53
CA GLN A 29 2.20 11.37 29.52
C GLN A 29 3.34 11.23 28.51
N ALA A 30 3.96 10.06 28.41
CA ALA A 30 4.95 9.75 27.38
C ALA A 30 4.35 9.87 25.98
N GLN A 31 3.11 9.39 25.77
CA GLN A 31 2.38 9.54 24.51
C GLN A 31 2.08 11.02 24.20
N LYS A 32 1.66 11.82 25.19
CA LYS A 32 1.45 13.26 25.00
C LYS A 32 2.75 14.01 24.68
N LEU A 33 3.86 13.63 25.30
CA LEU A 33 5.19 14.16 24.99
C LEU A 33 5.69 13.70 23.60
N LEU A 34 5.35 12.47 23.20
CA LEU A 34 5.70 11.90 21.89
C LEU A 34 4.97 12.56 20.72
N HIS A 35 3.72 12.98 20.93
CA HIS A 35 2.87 13.53 19.87
C HIS A 35 2.70 15.05 19.96
N GLY A 36 3.14 15.69 21.05
CA GLY A 36 3.04 17.12 21.27
C GLY A 36 4.30 17.87 20.86
N SER A 37 4.35 18.33 19.60
CA SER A 37 5.22 19.43 19.12
C SER A 37 6.75 19.20 19.15
N GLN A 38 7.33 19.03 17.95
CA GLN A 38 8.73 19.31 17.55
C GLN A 38 9.86 18.44 18.14
N SER A 39 9.62 17.58 19.11
CA SER A 39 10.69 16.83 19.80
C SER A 39 10.66 15.31 19.57
N HIS A 40 10.32 14.86 18.35
CA HIS A 40 10.34 13.44 17.99
C HIS A 40 11.69 12.74 18.26
N ILE A 41 12.81 13.47 18.16
CA ILE A 41 14.15 12.94 18.42
C ILE A 41 14.49 12.77 19.91
N MET A 42 13.79 13.49 20.81
CA MET A 42 14.17 13.53 22.23
C MET A 42 13.85 12.22 22.94
N LEU A 43 12.75 11.53 22.59
CA LEU A 43 12.43 10.28 23.26
C LEU A 43 13.41 9.16 22.90
N PRO A 44 13.67 8.82 21.62
CA PRO A 44 14.63 7.78 21.28
C PRO A 44 16.01 8.07 21.85
N LEU A 45 16.45 9.33 21.82
CA LEU A 45 17.72 9.77 22.39
C LEU A 45 17.76 9.57 23.92
N SER A 46 16.70 9.97 24.64
CA SER A 46 16.61 9.79 26.09
C SER A 46 16.60 8.32 26.49
N LEU A 47 15.87 7.47 25.77
CA LEU A 47 15.82 6.03 26.02
C LEU A 47 17.18 5.38 25.81
N VAL A 48 17.90 5.73 24.73
CA VAL A 48 19.25 5.25 24.48
C VAL A 48 20.22 5.72 25.56
N ALA A 49 20.13 6.99 25.98
CA ALA A 49 20.98 7.53 27.04
C ALA A 49 20.74 6.82 28.39
N THR A 50 19.48 6.66 28.79
CA THR A 50 19.12 5.94 30.02
C THR A 50 19.55 4.47 29.97
N ALA A 51 19.28 3.77 28.87
CA ALA A 51 19.71 2.38 28.69
C ALA A 51 21.23 2.24 28.74
N SER A 52 21.98 3.17 28.13
CA SER A 52 23.45 3.19 28.16
C SER A 52 23.99 3.38 29.59
N VAL A 53 23.41 4.31 30.36
CA VAL A 53 23.77 4.52 31.77
C VAL A 53 23.49 3.27 32.61
N LEU A 54 22.34 2.62 32.41
CA LEU A 54 22.01 1.39 33.13
C LEU A 54 22.94 0.22 32.78
N VAL A 55 23.35 0.09 31.51
CA VAL A 55 24.35 -0.91 31.09
C VAL A 55 25.69 -0.66 31.76
N LEU A 56 26.15 0.60 31.80
CA LEU A 56 27.42 0.96 32.46
C LEU A 56 27.37 0.74 33.97
N TYR A 57 26.28 1.16 34.62
CA TYR A 57 26.07 0.96 36.05
C TYR A 57 26.09 -0.54 36.40
N LYS A 58 25.36 -1.36 35.64
CA LYS A 58 25.35 -2.81 35.80
C LYS A 58 26.71 -3.43 35.53
N HIS A 59 27.41 -2.97 34.49
CA HIS A 59 28.75 -3.46 34.19
C HIS A 59 29.74 -3.17 35.32
N TRP A 60 29.59 -2.05 36.02
CA TRP A 60 30.42 -1.69 37.18
C TRP A 60 30.11 -2.54 38.40
N GLN A 61 28.85 -2.89 38.62
CA GLN A 61 28.40 -3.58 39.83
C GLN A 61 28.57 -5.11 39.78
N ASP A 62 28.59 -5.71 38.59
CA ASP A 62 28.64 -7.16 38.45
C ASP A 62 30.07 -7.73 38.42
N ASP A 63 30.39 -8.53 39.43
CA ASP A 63 31.52 -9.45 39.44
C ASP A 63 31.17 -10.71 38.61
N GLN A 64 31.61 -10.72 37.35
CA GLN A 64 31.80 -11.88 36.45
C GLN A 64 30.64 -12.90 36.24
N GLY A 65 29.39 -12.55 36.50
CA GLY A 65 28.22 -13.35 36.10
C GLY A 65 27.54 -12.81 34.85
N GLY A 66 27.14 -13.67 33.90
CA GLY A 66 26.35 -13.26 32.74
C GLY A 66 24.91 -12.86 33.12
N ASP A 67 24.66 -11.59 33.45
CA ASP A 67 23.32 -11.07 33.74
C ASP A 67 22.50 -10.93 32.43
N PRO A 68 21.41 -11.70 32.25
CA PRO A 68 20.54 -11.58 31.07
C PRO A 68 19.94 -10.17 30.90
N THR A 69 19.81 -9.41 31.99
CA THR A 69 19.35 -8.02 31.98
C THR A 69 20.34 -7.11 31.26
N LYS A 70 21.65 -7.33 31.46
CA LYS A 70 22.72 -6.58 30.77
C LYS A 70 22.64 -6.83 29.27
N THR A 71 22.52 -8.10 28.86
CA THR A 71 22.40 -8.47 27.44
C THR A 71 21.15 -7.83 26.80
N PHE A 72 20.01 -7.87 27.47
CA PHE A 72 18.78 -7.24 26.98
C PHE A 72 18.93 -5.72 26.78
N LEU A 73 19.48 -5.01 27.77
CA LEU A 73 19.71 -3.57 27.68
C LEU A 73 20.75 -3.22 26.59
N SER A 74 21.80 -4.03 26.43
CA SER A 74 22.77 -3.86 25.34
C SER A 74 22.13 -4.03 23.95
N LEU A 75 21.22 -4.99 23.78
CA LEU A 75 20.49 -5.16 22.52
C LEU A 75 19.60 -3.96 22.19
N ILE A 76 18.94 -3.37 23.18
CA ILE A 76 18.17 -2.13 23.00
C ILE A 76 19.08 -1.00 22.50
N VAL A 77 20.24 -0.81 23.13
CA VAL A 77 21.20 0.24 22.71
C VAL A 77 21.69 -0.01 21.29
N VAL A 78 22.07 -1.25 20.95
CA VAL A 78 22.56 -1.60 19.60
C VAL A 78 21.51 -1.39 18.52
N GLN A 79 20.23 -1.69 18.79
CA GLN A 79 19.15 -1.54 17.81
C GLN A 79 18.69 -0.08 17.64
N MET A 80 18.69 0.69 18.72
CA MET A 80 18.18 2.07 18.71
C MET A 80 19.22 3.11 18.27
N LEU A 81 20.51 2.84 18.44
CA LEU A 81 21.59 3.76 18.07
C LEU A 81 21.63 4.11 16.55
N PRO A 82 21.45 3.15 15.62
CA PRO A 82 21.32 3.46 14.19
C PRO A 82 20.11 4.35 13.87
N LEU A 83 18.98 4.14 14.55
CA LEU A 83 17.76 4.94 14.34
C LEU A 83 17.97 6.40 14.77
N VAL A 84 18.55 6.63 15.94
CA VAL A 84 18.88 7.98 16.43
C VAL A 84 19.86 8.69 15.50
N PHE A 85 20.85 7.96 14.96
CA PHE A 85 21.80 8.53 14.01
C PHE A 85 21.15 8.89 12.66
N LEU A 86 20.27 8.04 12.15
CA LEU A 86 19.50 8.29 10.93
C LEU A 86 18.59 9.51 11.11
N GLU A 87 17.84 9.59 12.21
CA GLU A 87 16.99 10.75 12.52
C GLU A 87 17.81 12.04 12.63
N LYS A 88 18.94 12.00 13.34
CA LYS A 88 19.83 13.17 13.44
C LYS A 88 20.34 13.61 12.07
N LYS A 89 20.70 12.67 11.19
CA LYS A 89 21.13 12.98 9.82
C LYS A 89 19.99 13.58 9.00
N ILE A 90 18.79 13.01 9.08
CA ILE A 90 17.61 13.52 8.36
C ILE A 90 17.29 14.94 8.83
N LEU A 91 17.25 15.19 10.14
CA LEU A 91 16.96 16.52 10.69
C LEU A 91 18.07 17.56 10.47
N SER A 92 19.32 17.12 10.29
CA SER A 92 20.43 18.03 9.97
C SER A 92 20.46 18.43 8.49
N CYS A 93 19.63 17.81 7.64
CA CYS A 93 19.48 18.24 6.26
C CYS A 93 18.64 19.53 6.21
N PRO A 94 19.06 20.54 5.43
CA PRO A 94 18.28 21.77 5.24
C PRO A 94 16.87 21.50 4.66
N ASP A 95 16.70 20.37 4.00
CA ASP A 95 15.45 19.92 3.40
C ASP A 95 15.28 18.38 3.54
N PRO A 96 14.74 17.88 4.67
CA PRO A 96 14.55 16.45 4.91
C PRO A 96 13.48 15.85 3.98
N VAL A 97 12.51 16.66 3.54
CA VAL A 97 11.41 16.22 2.68
C VAL A 97 11.92 15.95 1.27
N SER A 98 12.81 16.79 0.74
CA SER A 98 13.48 16.57 -0.55
C SER A 98 14.42 15.35 -0.54
N MET A 99 15.08 15.07 0.59
CA MET A 99 15.84 13.82 0.73
C MET A 99 14.93 12.58 0.72
N LEU A 100 13.82 12.59 1.45
CA LEU A 100 12.88 11.47 1.50
C LEU A 100 12.15 11.27 0.16
N SER A 101 11.84 12.35 -0.55
CA SER A 101 11.28 12.27 -1.89
C SER A 101 12.27 11.60 -2.85
N HIS A 102 13.58 11.85 -2.72
CA HIS A 102 14.59 11.14 -3.51
C HIS A 102 14.70 9.63 -3.26
N PHE A 103 14.35 9.14 -2.06
CA PHE A 103 14.25 7.70 -1.82
C PHE A 103 12.96 7.08 -2.38
N GLY A 104 11.91 7.87 -2.55
CA GLY A 104 10.63 7.43 -3.14
C GLY A 104 10.55 7.56 -4.66
N SER A 105 11.34 8.45 -5.29
CA SER A 105 11.14 8.82 -6.70
C SER A 105 12.40 8.83 -7.58
N LYS A 106 13.55 8.31 -7.11
CA LYS A 106 14.68 8.00 -7.99
C LYS A 106 14.58 6.62 -8.66
N SER A 107 13.37 6.20 -9.06
CA SER A 107 13.29 5.81 -10.47
C SER A 107 13.30 7.12 -11.24
N LYS A 108 14.49 7.56 -11.70
CA LYS A 108 14.51 8.42 -12.90
C LYS A 108 13.48 7.76 -13.84
N PRO A 109 12.51 8.47 -14.44
CA PRO A 109 11.85 7.91 -15.59
C PRO A 109 13.01 7.46 -16.47
N PHE A 110 13.19 6.15 -16.56
CA PHE A 110 14.20 5.59 -17.41
C PHE A 110 13.63 5.93 -18.76
N VAL A 111 14.01 7.10 -19.27
CA VAL A 111 13.80 7.50 -20.64
C VAL A 111 14.62 6.46 -21.37
N MET A 112 13.96 5.35 -21.68
CA MET A 112 14.50 4.36 -22.57
C MET A 112 14.75 5.15 -23.84
N SER A 113 16.03 5.44 -24.09
CA SER A 113 16.53 5.53 -25.45
C SER A 113 15.81 4.45 -26.25
N ALA A 114 15.14 4.87 -27.32
CA ALA A 114 14.12 4.15 -28.08
C ALA A 114 14.64 2.87 -28.75
N MET A 115 15.20 1.94 -27.97
CA MET A 115 15.17 0.54 -28.32
C MET A 115 13.70 0.14 -28.24
N ALA A 116 13.14 -0.18 -29.41
CA ALA A 116 11.78 -0.64 -29.59
C ALA A 116 11.55 -1.87 -28.72
N PHE A 117 11.18 -1.66 -27.46
CA PHE A 117 10.61 -2.70 -26.64
C PHE A 117 9.19 -2.87 -27.18
N PRO A 118 8.81 -4.03 -27.75
CA PRO A 118 7.41 -4.38 -28.01
C PRO A 118 6.72 -4.68 -26.66
N GLY A 119 6.80 -3.70 -25.76
CA GLY A 119 6.23 -3.72 -24.43
C GLY A 119 4.82 -3.15 -24.45
N PRO A 120 4.18 -3.02 -23.27
CA PRO A 120 2.79 -2.62 -23.12
C PRO A 120 2.63 -1.11 -23.29
N ALA A 121 3.30 -0.56 -24.30
CA ALA A 121 3.45 0.87 -24.55
C ALA A 121 2.09 1.56 -24.67
N PHE A 122 1.06 0.83 -25.12
CA PHE A 122 -0.29 1.38 -25.26
C PHE A 122 -0.99 1.67 -23.92
N LEU A 123 -0.64 0.99 -22.82
CA LEU A 123 -1.20 1.33 -21.50
C LEU A 123 -0.34 2.35 -20.76
N LEU A 124 0.97 2.36 -20.99
CA LEU A 124 1.90 3.20 -20.23
C LEU A 124 1.64 4.69 -20.45
N GLY A 125 1.66 5.46 -19.36
CA GLY A 125 1.44 6.91 -19.33
C GLY A 125 0.28 7.30 -18.42
N THR A 126 -0.10 8.56 -18.52
CA THR A 126 -1.32 9.09 -17.91
C THR A 126 -2.35 9.32 -19.02
N TRP A 127 -3.59 8.96 -18.73
CA TRP A 127 -4.74 9.03 -19.61
C TRP A 127 -5.85 9.79 -18.90
N LYS A 128 -6.57 10.63 -19.62
CA LYS A 128 -7.71 11.39 -19.10
C LYS A 128 -8.86 11.31 -20.07
N GLY A 129 -10.07 11.21 -19.55
CA GLY A 129 -11.24 11.19 -20.41
C GLY A 129 -12.54 11.07 -19.66
N ARG A 130 -13.54 10.53 -20.34
CA ARG A 130 -14.91 10.47 -19.87
C ARG A 130 -15.47 9.08 -20.09
N GLY A 131 -16.14 8.58 -19.06
CA GLY A 131 -16.86 7.32 -19.12
C GLY A 131 -18.28 7.44 -18.59
N LYS A 132 -18.99 6.31 -18.64
CA LYS A 132 -20.40 6.22 -18.29
C LYS A 132 -20.70 4.92 -17.52
N VAL A 133 -21.43 5.06 -16.43
CA VAL A 133 -22.05 3.94 -15.70
C VAL A 133 -23.34 3.58 -16.41
N LEU A 134 -23.28 2.60 -17.32
CA LEU A 134 -24.34 2.32 -18.28
C LEU A 134 -25.70 2.01 -17.62
N PRO A 135 -25.79 1.16 -16.57
CA PRO A 135 -27.09 0.85 -15.97
C PRO A 135 -27.78 2.04 -15.30
N ARG A 136 -27.03 3.11 -15.00
CA ARG A 136 -27.54 4.30 -14.30
C ARG A 136 -27.52 5.56 -15.17
N GLY A 137 -26.94 5.50 -16.35
CA GLY A 137 -26.75 6.65 -17.22
C GLY A 137 -25.89 7.77 -16.61
N VAL A 138 -25.03 7.46 -15.63
CA VAL A 138 -24.22 8.47 -14.93
C VAL A 138 -22.87 8.63 -15.60
N ASP A 139 -22.56 9.83 -16.06
CA ASP A 139 -21.25 10.15 -16.63
C ASP A 139 -20.22 10.47 -15.53
N TYR A 140 -18.96 10.11 -15.80
CA TYR A 140 -17.83 10.40 -14.94
C TYR A 140 -16.61 10.84 -15.75
N LEU A 141 -15.75 11.64 -15.13
CA LEU A 141 -14.40 11.94 -15.60
C LEU A 141 -13.44 10.95 -14.96
N GLU A 142 -12.42 10.54 -15.70
CA GLU A 142 -11.42 9.59 -15.24
C GLU A 142 -10.01 10.08 -15.53
N THR A 143 -9.13 9.86 -14.55
CA THR A 143 -7.67 9.88 -14.74
C THR A 143 -7.14 8.49 -14.47
N PHE A 144 -6.42 7.92 -15.44
CA PHE A 144 -5.85 6.59 -15.38
C PHE A 144 -4.33 6.66 -15.63
N THR A 145 -3.53 6.08 -14.74
CA THR A 145 -2.07 6.15 -14.79
C THR A 145 -1.45 4.76 -14.67
N CYS A 146 -0.57 4.45 -15.62
CA CYS A 146 0.22 3.24 -15.66
C CYS A 146 1.71 3.53 -15.89
N LEU A 147 2.55 3.09 -14.97
CA LEU A 147 4.00 3.26 -14.97
C LEU A 147 4.67 1.89 -14.89
N LEU A 148 5.66 1.67 -15.74
CA LEU A 148 6.48 0.47 -15.72
C LEU A 148 7.41 0.53 -14.50
N LEU A 149 7.21 -0.39 -13.56
CA LEU A 149 8.04 -0.53 -12.36
C LEU A 149 9.21 -1.50 -12.58
N ARG A 150 8.99 -2.52 -13.40
CA ARG A 150 9.96 -3.59 -13.68
C ARG A 150 9.69 -4.20 -15.04
N SER A 151 10.73 -4.54 -15.81
CA SER A 151 10.62 -5.18 -17.12
C SER A 151 10.88 -6.69 -17.10
N GLU A 152 11.76 -7.19 -16.22
CA GLU A 152 12.20 -8.60 -16.22
C GLU A 152 12.26 -9.21 -14.82
N PRO A 153 11.98 -10.52 -14.66
CA PRO A 153 11.63 -11.50 -15.70
C PRO A 153 10.14 -11.43 -16.11
N ALA A 154 9.34 -10.67 -15.38
CA ALA A 154 7.96 -10.35 -15.71
C ALA A 154 7.82 -8.83 -15.64
N MET A 155 7.01 -8.26 -16.54
CA MET A 155 6.73 -6.84 -16.49
C MET A 155 5.76 -6.58 -15.35
N VAL A 156 6.05 -5.56 -14.55
CA VAL A 156 5.20 -5.09 -13.47
C VAL A 156 4.90 -3.63 -13.71
N ILE A 157 3.62 -3.31 -13.84
CA ILE A 157 3.10 -1.99 -14.13
C ILE A 157 2.23 -1.58 -12.94
N ASN A 158 2.44 -0.36 -12.42
CA ASN A 158 1.51 0.17 -11.44
C ASN A 158 0.16 0.48 -12.12
N TRP A 159 -0.92 0.35 -11.37
CA TRP A 159 -2.26 0.64 -11.84
C TRP A 159 -2.88 1.67 -10.90
N GLN A 160 -3.33 2.80 -11.42
CA GLN A 160 -3.99 3.84 -10.64
C GLN A 160 -5.12 4.46 -11.46
N GLN A 161 -6.32 4.49 -10.89
CA GLN A 161 -7.48 5.10 -11.50
C GLN A 161 -8.22 5.95 -10.48
N PHE A 162 -8.62 7.15 -10.89
CA PHE A 162 -9.41 8.07 -10.08
C PHE A 162 -10.56 8.61 -10.92
N THR A 163 -11.77 8.52 -10.39
CA THR A 163 -12.98 9.02 -11.08
C THR A 163 -13.66 10.13 -10.30
N LYS A 164 -14.32 11.02 -11.03
CA LYS A 164 -15.16 12.11 -10.50
C LYS A 164 -16.46 12.16 -11.28
N ASN A 165 -17.55 12.55 -10.62
CA ASN A 165 -18.80 12.79 -11.33
C ASN A 165 -18.62 13.93 -12.35
N ALA A 166 -19.09 13.76 -13.59
CA ALA A 166 -18.78 14.68 -14.67
C ALA A 166 -19.39 16.08 -14.49
N GLU A 167 -20.52 16.19 -13.79
CA GLU A 167 -21.21 17.46 -13.55
C GLU A 167 -20.77 18.12 -12.25
N SER A 168 -20.81 17.39 -11.14
CA SER A 168 -20.54 17.93 -9.80
C SER A 168 -19.06 17.94 -9.44
N LEU A 169 -18.21 17.27 -10.22
CA LEU A 169 -16.77 17.08 -9.97
C LEU A 169 -16.42 16.41 -8.64
N LYS A 170 -17.43 15.88 -7.92
CA LYS A 170 -17.24 15.17 -6.66
C LYS A 170 -16.49 13.86 -6.91
N PRO A 171 -15.53 13.48 -6.06
CA PRO A 171 -14.88 12.18 -6.14
C PRO A 171 -15.89 11.04 -6.12
N MET A 172 -15.67 10.03 -6.97
CA MET A 172 -16.47 8.81 -7.04
C MET A 172 -15.62 7.60 -6.65
N HIS A 173 -15.40 6.68 -7.59
CA HIS A 173 -14.61 5.48 -7.41
C HIS A 173 -13.12 5.76 -7.61
N ALA A 174 -12.27 5.00 -6.95
CA ALA A 174 -10.85 4.93 -7.23
C ALA A 174 -10.41 3.47 -7.12
N GLU A 175 -9.33 3.13 -7.80
CA GLU A 175 -8.67 1.84 -7.65
C GLU A 175 -7.18 1.96 -7.86
N ASN A 176 -6.44 1.10 -7.17
CA ASN A 176 -5.00 1.03 -7.30
C ASN A 176 -4.51 -0.41 -7.21
N GLY A 177 -3.37 -0.68 -7.84
CA GLY A 177 -2.77 -2.00 -7.77
C GLY A 177 -1.68 -2.23 -8.79
N PHE A 178 -1.62 -3.45 -9.32
CA PHE A 178 -0.54 -3.85 -10.23
C PHE A 178 -1.05 -4.74 -11.36
N LEU A 179 -0.55 -4.49 -12.56
CA LEU A 179 -0.63 -5.41 -13.70
C LEU A 179 0.71 -6.12 -13.85
N LYS A 180 0.68 -7.45 -13.81
CA LYS A 180 1.85 -8.30 -14.03
C LYS A 180 1.70 -9.05 -15.35
N ILE A 181 2.57 -8.77 -16.31
CA ILE A 181 2.63 -9.49 -17.60
C ILE A 181 3.75 -10.51 -17.50
N LEU A 182 3.39 -11.79 -17.60
CA LEU A 182 4.32 -12.91 -17.49
C LEU A 182 5.15 -13.07 -18.76
N PRO A 183 6.38 -13.59 -18.65
CA PRO A 183 7.19 -13.90 -19.82
C PRO A 183 6.44 -14.85 -20.75
N LYS A 184 6.67 -14.67 -22.06
CA LYS A 184 6.03 -15.45 -23.11
C LYS A 184 6.39 -16.94 -22.93
N PRO A 185 5.41 -17.86 -22.84
CA PRO A 185 5.70 -19.27 -23.03
C PRO A 185 6.18 -19.48 -24.49
N GLU A 186 7.16 -20.34 -24.71
CA GLU A 186 7.73 -20.61 -26.04
C GLU A 186 6.61 -20.81 -27.08
N GLY A 187 6.58 -19.95 -28.11
CA GLY A 187 5.64 -20.06 -29.24
C GLY A 187 4.35 -19.20 -29.22
N GLY A 188 3.95 -18.56 -28.13
CA GLY A 188 2.66 -17.81 -28.08
C GLY A 188 2.74 -16.29 -28.31
N GLU A 189 1.95 -15.69 -29.20
CA GLU A 189 1.92 -14.22 -29.39
C GLU A 189 1.31 -13.47 -28.20
N VAL A 190 0.27 -14.06 -27.59
CA VAL A 190 -0.43 -13.51 -26.43
C VAL A 190 0.32 -13.83 -25.13
N LYS A 191 0.61 -12.79 -24.33
CA LYS A 191 1.22 -12.98 -23.00
C LYS A 191 0.13 -13.14 -21.94
N LYS A 192 0.35 -14.07 -21.01
CA LYS A 192 -0.49 -14.20 -19.81
C LYS A 192 -0.25 -13.00 -18.89
N ALA A 193 -1.32 -12.47 -18.32
CA ALA A 193 -1.28 -11.36 -17.40
C ALA A 193 -2.11 -11.63 -16.14
N LYS A 194 -1.77 -10.93 -15.05
CA LYS A 194 -2.52 -10.92 -13.80
C LYS A 194 -2.72 -9.49 -13.35
N LEU A 195 -3.96 -9.12 -13.03
CA LEU A 195 -4.29 -7.80 -12.51
C LEU A 195 -4.76 -7.95 -11.05
N MET A 196 -4.20 -7.14 -10.16
CA MET A 196 -4.55 -7.11 -8.75
C MET A 196 -4.94 -5.68 -8.41
N LEU A 197 -6.14 -5.48 -7.88
CA LEU A 197 -6.69 -4.17 -7.57
C LEU A 197 -7.19 -4.12 -6.13
N SER A 198 -7.06 -2.95 -5.53
CA SER A 198 -7.63 -2.57 -4.25
C SER A 198 -8.53 -1.36 -4.45
N HIS A 199 -9.67 -1.37 -3.76
CA HIS A 199 -10.69 -0.34 -3.86
C HIS A 199 -10.95 0.31 -2.48
N PRO A 200 -11.32 1.60 -2.43
CA PRO A 200 -11.48 2.34 -1.18
C PRO A 200 -12.66 1.85 -0.32
N PHE A 201 -13.59 1.09 -0.89
CA PHE A 201 -14.75 0.51 -0.20
C PHE A 201 -14.47 -0.91 0.33
N SER A 202 -13.21 -1.18 0.68
CA SER A 202 -12.78 -2.44 1.32
C SER A 202 -13.03 -3.69 0.46
N VAL A 203 -12.77 -3.58 -0.84
CA VAL A 203 -12.81 -4.70 -1.79
C VAL A 203 -11.46 -4.80 -2.48
N ASN A 204 -10.99 -6.02 -2.70
CA ASN A 204 -9.88 -6.33 -3.59
C ASN A 204 -10.35 -7.27 -4.71
N GLU A 205 -9.81 -7.07 -5.90
CA GLU A 205 -10.08 -7.89 -7.09
C GLU A 205 -8.78 -8.52 -7.60
N TYR A 206 -8.85 -9.80 -7.95
CA TYR A 206 -7.72 -10.59 -8.43
C TYR A 206 -8.07 -11.26 -9.76
N TYR A 207 -7.64 -10.68 -10.87
CA TYR A 207 -7.87 -11.23 -12.20
C TYR A 207 -6.77 -12.24 -12.51
N LYS A 208 -7.13 -13.53 -12.43
CA LYS A 208 -6.20 -14.65 -12.62
C LYS A 208 -5.96 -14.99 -14.09
N SER A 209 -6.92 -14.65 -14.95
CA SER A 209 -6.90 -14.89 -16.39
C SER A 209 -6.85 -13.56 -17.15
N GLY A 210 -5.65 -13.03 -17.34
CA GLY A 210 -5.39 -11.91 -18.24
C GLY A 210 -4.67 -12.35 -19.50
N GLN A 211 -5.00 -11.73 -20.63
CA GLN A 211 -4.36 -11.91 -21.93
C GLN A 211 -3.96 -10.55 -22.48
N PHE A 212 -2.68 -10.41 -22.83
CA PHE A 212 -2.12 -9.17 -23.34
C PHE A 212 -1.58 -9.40 -24.75
N ASP A 213 -2.19 -8.74 -25.73
CA ASP A 213 -1.81 -8.75 -27.13
C ASP A 213 -1.12 -7.42 -27.49
N PHE A 214 0.18 -7.50 -27.76
CA PHE A 214 1.00 -6.33 -28.14
C PHE A 214 0.81 -5.93 -29.60
N THR A 215 0.36 -6.84 -30.44
CA THR A 215 0.15 -6.60 -31.87
C THR A 215 -1.17 -5.85 -32.06
N GLN A 216 -2.21 -6.29 -31.36
CA GLN A 216 -3.54 -5.68 -31.43
C GLN A 216 -3.75 -4.53 -30.45
N ASN A 217 -2.80 -4.31 -29.53
CA ASN A 217 -2.93 -3.37 -28.41
C ASN A 217 -4.21 -3.60 -27.60
N VAL A 218 -4.43 -4.87 -27.25
CA VAL A 218 -5.60 -5.32 -26.48
C VAL A 218 -5.13 -5.97 -25.19
N PHE A 219 -5.79 -5.63 -24.09
CA PHE A 219 -5.66 -6.30 -22.81
C PHE A 219 -7.03 -6.73 -22.31
N GLU A 220 -7.22 -8.04 -22.17
CA GLU A 220 -8.44 -8.63 -21.64
C GLU A 220 -8.14 -9.32 -20.33
N CYS A 221 -9.01 -9.18 -19.34
CA CYS A 221 -8.89 -9.93 -18.11
C CYS A 221 -10.25 -10.26 -17.49
N ALA A 222 -10.27 -11.38 -16.77
CA ALA A 222 -11.45 -11.85 -16.06
C ALA A 222 -11.14 -12.31 -14.63
N ALA A 223 -12.08 -12.07 -13.74
CA ALA A 223 -12.18 -12.54 -12.38
C ALA A 223 -13.55 -13.21 -12.25
N GLU A 224 -13.63 -14.53 -12.45
CA GLU A 224 -14.92 -15.23 -12.64
C GLU A 224 -15.35 -16.09 -11.46
N THR A 225 -14.47 -16.27 -10.48
CA THR A 225 -14.69 -17.10 -9.30
C THR A 225 -14.70 -16.24 -8.04
N GLU A 226 -15.43 -16.66 -7.01
CA GLU A 226 -15.57 -15.89 -5.76
C GLU A 226 -14.23 -15.63 -5.07
N ASP A 227 -13.27 -16.55 -5.16
CA ASP A 227 -11.93 -16.41 -4.59
C ASP A 227 -11.05 -15.37 -5.33
N CYS A 228 -11.56 -14.78 -6.41
CA CYS A 228 -10.98 -13.59 -7.03
C CYS A 228 -11.37 -12.30 -6.31
N PHE A 229 -12.27 -12.34 -5.34
CA PHE A 229 -12.74 -11.16 -4.61
C PHE A 229 -12.46 -11.33 -3.12
N GLN A 230 -11.84 -10.33 -2.51
CA GLN A 230 -11.72 -10.24 -1.06
C GLN A 230 -12.48 -9.03 -0.58
N ARG A 231 -13.28 -9.21 0.47
CA ARG A 231 -14.16 -8.17 0.99
C ARG A 231 -13.94 -7.99 2.48
N GLY A 232 -13.65 -6.75 2.88
CA GLY A 232 -13.54 -6.37 4.29
C GLY A 232 -14.91 -6.22 4.96
N PRO A 233 -14.95 -6.19 6.30
CA PRO A 233 -16.20 -6.12 7.08
C PRO A 233 -16.99 -4.82 6.87
N THR A 234 -16.34 -3.77 6.37
CA THR A 234 -16.92 -2.43 6.13
C THR A 234 -17.41 -2.23 4.70
N ALA A 235 -17.24 -3.22 3.81
CA ALA A 235 -17.66 -3.08 2.43
C ALA A 235 -19.18 -3.10 2.31
N GLY A 236 -19.75 -2.11 1.61
CA GLY A 236 -21.19 -1.98 1.33
C GLY A 236 -21.59 -2.49 -0.06
N GLY A 237 -22.88 -2.54 -0.34
CA GLY A 237 -23.43 -2.92 -1.64
C GLY A 237 -23.48 -4.44 -1.91
N LYS A 238 -24.01 -4.82 -3.09
CA LYS A 238 -24.09 -6.22 -3.51
C LYS A 238 -22.70 -6.83 -3.66
N LEU A 239 -22.57 -8.12 -3.36
CA LEU A 239 -21.31 -8.85 -3.56
C LEU A 239 -21.03 -9.00 -5.06
N ALA A 240 -19.84 -8.58 -5.49
CA ALA A 240 -19.35 -8.90 -6.83
C ALA A 240 -18.95 -10.39 -6.89
N THR A 241 -19.47 -11.11 -7.86
CA THR A 241 -19.22 -12.55 -8.09
C THR A 241 -18.54 -12.80 -9.43
N GLY A 242 -18.33 -11.74 -10.23
CA GLY A 242 -17.59 -11.80 -11.47
C GLY A 242 -17.28 -10.42 -12.03
N SER A 243 -16.12 -10.26 -12.67
CA SER A 243 -15.74 -9.06 -13.41
C SER A 243 -14.96 -9.42 -14.66
N ARG A 244 -15.22 -8.73 -15.77
CA ARG A 244 -14.46 -8.81 -17.02
C ARG A 244 -14.12 -7.41 -17.48
N ARG A 245 -12.89 -7.22 -17.96
CA ARG A 245 -12.42 -5.93 -18.49
C ARG A 245 -11.72 -6.13 -19.82
N VAL A 246 -11.98 -5.24 -20.75
CA VAL A 246 -11.36 -5.21 -22.08
C VAL A 246 -10.82 -3.80 -22.28
N TYR A 247 -9.51 -3.66 -22.49
CA TYR A 247 -8.84 -2.41 -22.81
C TYR A 247 -8.29 -2.51 -24.23
N LYS A 248 -8.49 -1.48 -25.04
CA LYS A 248 -8.01 -1.41 -26.42
C LYS A 248 -7.50 -0.02 -26.76
N LEU A 249 -6.36 0.05 -27.43
CA LEU A 249 -5.93 1.27 -28.12
C LEU A 249 -6.59 1.33 -29.50
N THR A 250 -7.32 2.41 -29.76
CA THR A 250 -7.98 2.69 -31.05
C THR A 250 -6.97 3.19 -32.08
N GLU A 251 -7.35 3.20 -33.36
CA GLU A 251 -6.51 3.74 -34.45
C GLU A 251 -6.28 5.24 -34.29
N GLU A 252 -7.23 5.95 -33.66
CA GLU A 252 -7.14 7.36 -33.31
C GLU A 252 -6.26 7.64 -32.08
N GLY A 253 -5.66 6.60 -31.47
CA GLY A 253 -4.77 6.73 -30.33
C GLY A 253 -5.48 6.92 -28.99
N LYS A 254 -6.80 6.73 -28.92
CA LYS A 254 -7.56 6.72 -27.66
C LYS A 254 -7.50 5.36 -27.00
N LEU A 255 -7.35 5.34 -25.68
CA LEU A 255 -7.51 4.14 -24.86
C LEU A 255 -9.00 4.01 -24.50
N VAL A 256 -9.62 2.92 -24.94
CA VAL A 256 -11.03 2.62 -24.67
C VAL A 256 -11.10 1.37 -23.80
N TYR A 257 -12.03 1.36 -22.84
CA TYR A 257 -12.32 0.15 -22.11
C TYR A 257 -13.80 -0.08 -21.82
N ASP A 258 -14.14 -1.35 -21.72
CA ASP A 258 -15.43 -1.84 -21.27
C ASP A 258 -15.23 -2.74 -20.04
N MET A 259 -16.09 -2.56 -19.03
CA MET A 259 -16.14 -3.40 -17.83
C MET A 259 -17.52 -4.03 -17.68
N PHE A 260 -17.52 -5.34 -17.52
CA PHE A 260 -18.72 -6.13 -17.25
C PHE A 260 -18.68 -6.65 -15.82
N LEU A 261 -19.79 -6.54 -15.11
CA LEU A 261 -19.90 -6.92 -13.71
C LEU A 261 -21.02 -7.93 -13.52
N ARG A 262 -20.75 -8.95 -12.72
CA ARG A 262 -21.73 -9.88 -12.19
C ARG A 262 -21.77 -9.75 -10.67
N THR A 263 -22.98 -9.68 -10.12
CA THR A 263 -23.20 -9.57 -8.68
C THR A 263 -24.07 -10.70 -8.16
N GLU A 264 -24.06 -10.92 -6.85
CA GLU A 264 -24.97 -11.83 -6.17
C GLU A 264 -26.42 -11.64 -6.61
N GLY A 265 -27.10 -12.75 -6.87
CA GLY A 265 -28.47 -12.80 -7.40
C GLY A 265 -28.57 -12.64 -8.92
N SER A 266 -27.45 -12.58 -9.66
CA SER A 266 -27.41 -12.57 -11.13
C SER A 266 -26.38 -13.56 -11.64
N GLU A 267 -26.76 -14.37 -12.64
CA GLU A 267 -25.82 -15.24 -13.38
C GLU A 267 -25.16 -14.51 -14.55
N GLU A 268 -25.78 -13.43 -15.02
CA GLU A 268 -25.35 -12.70 -16.21
C GLU A 268 -24.35 -11.58 -15.88
N PHE A 269 -23.41 -11.38 -16.80
CA PHE A 269 -22.54 -10.22 -16.83
C PHE A 269 -23.29 -9.02 -17.42
N VAL A 270 -23.41 -7.95 -16.63
CA VAL A 270 -24.00 -6.70 -17.08
C VAL A 270 -22.89 -5.76 -17.54
N HIS A 271 -23.05 -5.13 -18.70
CA HIS A 271 -22.15 -4.07 -19.14
C HIS A 271 -22.27 -2.88 -18.17
N HIS A 272 -21.25 -2.68 -17.35
CA HIS A 272 -21.29 -1.78 -16.21
C HIS A 272 -20.69 -0.42 -16.53
N LEU A 273 -19.47 -0.39 -17.09
CA LEU A 273 -18.73 0.82 -17.41
C LEU A 273 -18.24 0.78 -18.85
N HIS A 274 -18.30 1.92 -19.52
CA HIS A 274 -17.61 2.21 -20.77
C HIS A 274 -16.85 3.53 -20.63
N CYS A 275 -15.62 3.62 -21.11
CA CYS A 275 -14.81 4.83 -21.00
C CYS A 275 -13.89 5.02 -22.21
N GLU A 276 -13.76 6.27 -22.64
CA GLU A 276 -12.77 6.69 -23.64
C GLU A 276 -11.79 7.68 -23.01
N LEU A 277 -10.50 7.44 -23.20
CA LEU A 277 -9.42 8.20 -22.61
C LEU A 277 -8.43 8.66 -23.69
N GLU A 278 -7.97 9.89 -23.56
CA GLU A 278 -6.91 10.48 -24.37
C GLU A 278 -5.62 10.53 -23.55
N LYS A 279 -4.48 10.33 -24.24
CA LYS A 279 -3.18 10.35 -23.57
C LYS A 279 -2.84 11.77 -23.15
N GLU A 280 -2.48 11.95 -21.89
CA GLU A 280 -1.97 13.23 -21.41
C GLU A 280 -0.57 13.44 -21.96
N GLU A 281 -0.38 14.53 -22.73
CA GLU A 281 0.94 14.91 -23.21
C GLU A 281 1.83 15.25 -22.01
N THR A 282 3.06 14.71 -22.02
CA THR A 282 4.01 15.02 -20.96
C THR A 282 4.62 16.38 -21.28
N SER A 283 4.15 17.42 -20.60
CA SER A 283 4.73 18.77 -20.70
C SER A 283 6.12 18.84 -20.10
#